data_AF-A0A264W7B3-F1
#
_entry.id   AF-A0A264W7B3-F1
#
_cell.length_a   1.000
_cell.length_b   1.000
_cell.length_c   1.000
_cell.angle_alpha   90.00
_cell.angle_beta   90.00
_cell.angle_gamma   90.00
#
_symmetry.space_group_name_H-M   'P 1'
#
loop_
_entity.id
_entity.type
_entity.pdbx_description
1 polymer ?
#
loop_
_entity_poly.entity_id
_entity_poly.type
_entity_poly.pdbx_seq_one_letter_code
_entity_poly.pdbx_strand_id
1 'polypeptide(L)'
;MNELKVVSVEGQLVTDSRDVAEMVGKSHDQLMRSIRTYVDYLDSAKLQTQNFFIPSTYTSAQNKEMPCYLLTKKGCDMVANKMTGEKGVLFTAAYVTKFEEMEKQLAHRLPTSYKEALVALLEEVEKRERIETKNLVLEQQVMELKPKATYYDLILQNKSLLTATQIGKDYGMGAPKFNQLLHKFGIQYKQGGVWLLYAKYQDRGYTQTSTYALDEEYSKINTKWTQKGRLFLYDFLKSQGIVPMIEREESA
;
A
#
# COMPACT_ATOMS: atom_id res chain seq x y z
N MET A 1 12.86 33.48 -3.70
CA MET A 1 14.13 33.28 -2.97
C MET A 1 14.28 31.78 -2.84
N ASN A 2 15.21 31.16 -3.56
CA ASN A 2 15.46 29.72 -3.39
C ASN A 2 16.14 29.50 -2.04
N GLU A 3 15.64 28.55 -1.26
CA GLU A 3 16.24 28.18 0.02
C GLU A 3 17.42 27.22 -0.19
N LEU A 4 18.47 27.41 0.60
CA LEU A 4 19.62 26.53 0.62
C LEU A 4 19.22 25.14 1.14
N LYS A 5 19.52 24.09 0.38
CA LYS A 5 19.19 22.71 0.72
C LYS A 5 20.40 21.99 1.30
N VAL A 6 20.27 21.58 2.55
CA VAL A 6 21.27 20.75 3.23
C VAL A 6 20.81 19.29 3.19
N VAL A 7 21.69 18.41 2.74
CA VAL A 7 21.46 16.96 2.64
C VAL A 7 22.53 16.22 3.43
N SER A 8 22.20 15.02 3.94
CA SER A 8 23.16 14.16 4.63
C SER A 8 23.72 13.13 3.66
N VAL A 9 25.01 13.21 3.33
CA VAL A 9 25.73 12.24 2.50
C VAL A 9 26.77 11.56 3.38
N GLU A 10 26.70 10.23 3.50
CA GLU A 10 27.62 9.43 4.34
C GLU A 10 27.74 9.91 5.80
N GLY A 11 26.66 10.46 6.36
CA GLY A 11 26.63 11.00 7.73
C GLY A 11 27.19 12.42 7.87
N GLN A 12 27.61 13.05 6.78
CA GLN A 12 28.04 14.44 6.75
C GLN A 12 26.99 15.32 6.09
N LEU A 13 26.64 16.43 6.75
CA LEU A 13 25.77 17.45 6.18
C LEU A 13 26.51 18.24 5.12
N VAL A 14 25.92 18.35 3.94
CA VAL A 14 26.48 19.03 2.77
C VAL A 14 25.40 19.78 2.00
N THR A 15 25.80 20.79 1.22
CA THR A 15 24.92 21.55 0.31
C THR A 15 25.48 21.52 -1.11
N ASP A 16 24.62 21.54 -2.12
CA ASP A 16 25.03 21.53 -3.52
C ASP A 16 25.61 22.89 -3.94
N SER A 17 26.70 22.90 -4.71
CA SER A 17 27.31 24.13 -5.22
C SER A 17 26.39 24.94 -6.13
N ARG A 18 25.37 24.33 -6.73
CA ARG A 18 24.32 25.03 -7.52
C ARG A 18 23.45 25.91 -6.63
N ASP A 19 22.98 25.37 -5.51
CA ASP A 19 22.16 26.12 -4.54
C ASP A 19 22.98 27.24 -3.90
N VAL A 20 24.27 26.96 -3.60
CA VAL A 20 25.20 27.98 -3.10
C VAL A 20 25.41 29.08 -4.13
N ALA A 21 25.65 28.75 -5.40
CA ALA A 21 25.86 29.73 -6.48
C ALA A 21 24.67 30.70 -6.60
N GLU A 22 23.45 30.18 -6.54
CA GLU A 22 22.23 30.99 -6.58
C GLU A 22 22.13 31.93 -5.38
N MET A 23 22.38 31.43 -4.17
CA MET A 23 22.35 32.22 -2.93
C MET A 23 23.38 33.35 -2.90
N VAL A 24 24.60 33.07 -3.39
CA VAL A 24 25.66 34.08 -3.47
C VAL A 24 25.50 35.02 -4.67
N GLY A 25 24.53 34.75 -5.54
CA GLY A 25 24.27 35.51 -6.75
C GLY A 25 25.43 35.49 -7.74
N LYS A 26 26.11 34.35 -7.88
CA LYS A 26 27.15 34.09 -8.88
C LYS A 26 26.68 33.01 -9.84
N SER A 27 27.22 32.99 -11.07
CA SER A 27 26.97 31.83 -11.93
C SER A 27 27.65 30.58 -11.37
N HIS A 28 27.05 29.41 -11.59
CA HIS A 28 27.61 28.14 -11.13
C HIS A 28 29.04 27.94 -11.65
N ASP A 29 29.31 28.28 -12.90
CA ASP A 29 30.66 28.23 -13.49
C ASP A 29 31.69 29.09 -12.75
N GLN A 30 31.32 30.30 -12.33
CA GLN A 30 32.20 31.19 -11.57
C GLN A 30 32.50 30.65 -10.17
N LEU A 31 31.49 30.08 -9.50
CA LEU A 31 31.69 29.44 -8.21
C LEU A 31 32.56 28.18 -8.35
N MET A 32 32.31 27.33 -9.36
CA MET A 32 33.12 26.14 -9.64
C MET A 32 34.60 26.49 -9.88
N ARG A 33 34.88 27.58 -10.62
CA ARG A 33 36.26 28.07 -10.79
C ARG A 33 36.88 28.50 -9.47
N SER A 34 36.13 29.24 -8.65
CA SER A 34 36.60 29.69 -7.33
C SER A 34 36.92 28.50 -6.42
N ILE A 35 36.04 27.50 -6.38
CA ILE A 35 36.21 26.27 -5.60
C ILE A 35 37.46 25.51 -6.06
N ARG A 36 37.68 25.35 -7.37
CA ARG A 36 38.88 24.69 -7.89
C ARG A 36 40.16 25.41 -7.43
N THR A 37 40.17 26.74 -7.48
CA THR A 37 41.29 27.52 -6.93
C THR A 37 41.49 27.31 -5.43
N TYR A 38 40.41 27.19 -4.65
CA TYR A 38 40.50 26.89 -3.22
C TYR A 38 41.04 25.48 -2.97
N VAL A 39 40.60 24.50 -3.77
CA VAL A 39 41.10 23.13 -3.75
C VAL A 39 42.60 23.11 -4.05
N ASP A 40 43.06 23.84 -5.07
CA ASP A 40 44.49 23.94 -5.41
C ASP A 40 45.33 24.52 -4.25
N TYR A 41 44.82 25.55 -3.57
CA TYR A 41 45.49 26.14 -2.40
C TYR A 41 45.55 25.16 -1.21
N LEU A 42 44.46 24.43 -0.97
CA LEU A 42 44.39 23.44 0.11
C LEU A 42 45.30 22.23 -0.16
N ASP A 43 45.32 21.73 -1.39
CA ASP A 43 46.19 20.63 -1.81
C ASP A 43 47.66 21.04 -1.71
N SER A 44 48.01 22.26 -2.11
CA SER A 44 49.36 22.83 -1.95
C SER A 44 49.80 22.89 -0.49
N ALA A 45 48.86 23.14 0.42
CA ALA A 45 49.07 23.15 1.87
C ALA A 45 48.98 21.76 2.52
N LYS A 46 48.79 20.68 1.73
CA LYS A 46 48.56 19.30 2.21
C LYS A 46 47.36 19.15 3.15
N LEU A 47 46.35 20.01 3.00
CA LEU A 47 45.10 19.93 3.74
C LEU A 47 44.12 19.03 2.97
N GLN A 48 43.34 18.23 3.70
CA GLN A 48 42.33 17.36 3.11
C GLN A 48 41.18 18.18 2.51
N THR A 49 41.17 18.34 1.18
CA THR A 49 40.18 19.10 0.42
C THR A 49 38.76 18.58 0.55
N GLN A 50 38.60 17.25 0.69
CA GLN A 50 37.30 16.59 0.90
C GLN A 50 36.57 17.04 2.16
N ASN A 51 37.29 17.56 3.18
CA ASN A 51 36.66 18.12 4.38
C ASN A 51 35.92 19.43 4.11
N PHE A 52 36.14 20.06 2.95
CA PHE A 52 35.56 21.33 2.53
C PHE A 52 34.66 21.15 1.30
N PHE A 53 35.21 20.52 0.26
CA PHE A 53 34.60 20.39 -1.06
C PHE A 53 34.69 18.94 -1.54
N ILE A 54 33.55 18.28 -1.70
CA ILE A 54 33.46 16.90 -2.17
C ILE A 54 33.04 16.93 -3.65
N PRO A 55 33.85 16.41 -4.59
CA PRO A 55 33.47 16.33 -6.00
C PRO A 55 32.19 15.50 -6.18
N SER A 56 31.26 15.99 -7.00
CA SER A 56 30.02 15.27 -7.32
C SER A 56 29.56 15.60 -8.75
N THR A 57 28.46 14.99 -9.18
CA THR A 57 27.87 15.20 -10.51
C THR A 57 26.36 15.41 -10.39
N TYR A 58 25.79 16.13 -11.36
CA TYR A 58 24.35 16.29 -11.49
C TYR A 58 23.91 16.14 -12.95
N THR A 59 22.67 15.69 -13.14
CA THR A 59 22.06 15.62 -14.47
C THR A 59 21.47 16.98 -14.83
N SER A 60 21.93 17.56 -15.95
CA SER A 60 21.38 18.81 -16.50
C SER A 60 20.03 18.58 -17.20
N ALA A 61 19.31 19.66 -17.50
CA ALA A 61 18.05 19.62 -18.26
C ALA A 61 18.18 18.99 -19.67
N GLN A 62 19.41 18.86 -20.17
CA GLN A 62 19.72 18.22 -21.46
C GLN A 62 20.11 16.74 -21.30
N ASN A 63 19.83 16.12 -20.14
CA ASN A 63 20.22 14.74 -19.80
C ASN A 63 21.73 14.47 -19.89
N LYS A 64 22.56 15.50 -19.71
CA LYS A 64 24.03 15.35 -19.63
C LYS A 64 24.48 15.45 -18.18
N GLU A 65 25.39 14.57 -17.78
CA GLU A 65 26.08 14.68 -16.50
C GLU A 65 27.07 15.83 -16.51
N MET A 66 26.98 16.68 -15.49
CA MET A 66 27.80 17.87 -15.31
C MET A 66 28.44 17.83 -13.92
N PRO A 67 29.68 18.30 -13.77
CA PRO A 67 30.36 18.30 -12.48
C PRO A 67 29.78 19.37 -11.54
N CYS A 68 29.65 19.04 -10.26
CA CYS A 68 29.39 19.97 -9.17
C CYS A 68 30.27 19.64 -7.95
N TYR A 69 30.12 20.41 -6.88
CA TYR A 69 30.73 20.09 -5.59
C TYR A 69 29.63 20.07 -4.52
N LEU A 70 29.78 19.17 -3.56
CA LEU A 70 29.04 19.19 -2.31
C LEU A 70 29.91 19.93 -1.29
N LEU A 71 29.39 21.02 -0.75
CA LEU A 71 30.07 21.86 0.23
C LEU A 71 29.67 21.41 1.63
N THR A 72 30.66 21.11 2.46
CA THR A 72 30.45 20.91 3.89
C THR A 72 30.22 22.27 4.58
N LYS A 73 29.86 22.27 5.87
CA LYS A 73 29.80 23.51 6.68
C LYS A 73 31.09 24.34 6.55
N LYS A 74 32.25 23.69 6.62
CA LYS A 74 33.57 24.34 6.45
C LYS A 74 33.77 24.90 5.03
N GLY A 75 33.27 24.20 4.01
CA GLY A 75 33.28 24.69 2.63
C GLY A 75 32.44 25.95 2.46
N CYS A 76 31.25 25.99 3.08
CA CYS A 76 30.40 27.18 3.12
C CYS A 76 31.08 28.35 3.83
N ASP A 77 31.69 28.12 5.01
CA ASP A 77 32.47 29.14 5.74
C ASP A 77 33.57 29.73 4.84
N MET A 78 34.28 28.87 4.10
CA MET A 78 35.36 29.31 3.23
C MET A 78 34.86 30.18 2.08
N VAL A 79 33.74 29.80 1.44
CA VAL A 79 33.13 30.60 0.38
C VAL A 79 32.63 31.94 0.94
N ALA A 80 31.94 31.91 2.09
CA ALA A 80 31.40 33.11 2.74
C ALA A 80 32.51 34.10 3.12
N ASN A 81 33.61 33.62 3.70
CA ASN A 81 34.75 34.45 4.13
C ASN A 81 35.47 35.15 2.96
N LYS A 82 35.36 34.62 1.74
CA LYS A 82 35.92 35.23 0.51
C LYS A 82 34.91 36.11 -0.22
N MET A 83 33.71 36.26 0.33
CA MET A 83 32.73 37.22 -0.12
C MET A 83 32.74 38.46 0.76
N THR A 84 32.41 39.60 0.17
CA THR A 84 32.28 40.88 0.86
C THR A 84 30.91 41.47 0.57
N GLY A 85 30.37 42.25 1.52
CA GLY A 85 29.07 42.90 1.41
C GLY A 85 27.88 42.05 1.83
N GLU A 86 26.68 42.59 1.59
CA GLU A 86 25.39 42.07 2.05
C GLU A 86 25.16 40.58 1.71
N LYS A 87 25.53 40.16 0.49
CA LYS A 87 25.34 38.77 0.04
C LYS A 87 26.13 37.75 0.87
N GLY A 88 27.34 38.10 1.33
CA GLY A 88 28.15 37.21 2.16
C GLY A 88 27.53 37.03 3.55
N VAL A 89 26.99 38.11 4.12
CA VAL A 89 26.29 38.10 5.42
C VAL A 89 25.01 37.26 5.35
N LEU A 90 24.19 37.48 4.31
CA LEU A 90 22.95 36.72 4.11
C LEU A 90 23.22 35.24 3.87
N PHE A 91 24.22 34.91 3.05
CA PHE A 91 24.63 33.52 2.85
C PHE A 91 25.08 32.86 4.15
N THR A 92 25.87 33.58 4.96
CA THR A 92 26.31 33.10 6.28
C THR A 92 25.15 32.79 7.20
N ALA A 93 24.21 33.71 7.34
CA ALA A 93 23.01 33.48 8.14
C ALA A 93 22.19 32.28 7.60
N ALA A 94 22.06 32.15 6.28
CA ALA A 94 21.29 31.09 5.66
C ALA A 94 21.87 29.69 5.89
N TYR A 95 23.16 29.47 5.60
CA TYR A 95 23.73 28.14 5.77
C TYR A 95 23.87 27.78 7.26
N VAL A 96 24.26 28.71 8.14
CA VAL A 96 24.36 28.43 9.58
C VAL A 96 23.01 27.94 10.12
N THR A 97 21.93 28.67 9.81
CA THR A 97 20.57 28.30 10.24
C THR A 97 20.17 26.93 9.71
N LYS A 98 20.36 26.66 8.41
CA LYS A 98 19.96 25.38 7.80
C LYS A 98 20.78 24.19 8.31
N PHE A 99 22.08 24.37 8.54
CA PHE A 99 22.92 23.32 9.12
C PHE A 99 22.52 23.03 10.57
N GLU A 100 22.24 24.05 11.39
CA GLU A 100 21.76 23.87 12.76
C GLU A 100 20.38 23.20 12.83
N GLU A 101 19.45 23.58 11.95
CA GLU A 101 18.14 22.93 11.83
C GLU A 101 18.27 21.44 11.53
N MET A 102 19.13 21.09 10.57
CA MET A 102 19.40 19.69 10.21
C MET A 102 20.11 18.94 11.33
N GLU A 103 21.11 19.55 11.98
CA GLU A 103 21.79 18.97 13.15
C GLU A 103 20.79 18.67 14.29
N LYS A 104 19.84 19.58 14.57
CA LYS A 104 18.79 19.35 15.58
C LYS A 104 17.84 18.22 15.20
N GLN A 105 17.45 18.11 13.93
CA GLN A 105 16.62 17.01 13.44
C GLN A 105 17.32 15.65 13.55
N LEU A 106 18.64 15.61 13.30
CA LEU A 106 19.44 14.40 13.50
C LEU A 106 19.67 14.11 14.99
N ALA A 107 19.92 15.12 15.82
CA ALA A 107 20.13 14.96 17.26
C ALA A 107 18.91 14.40 17.98
N HIS A 108 17.69 14.75 17.55
CA HIS A 108 16.45 14.17 18.08
C HIS A 108 16.29 12.66 17.77
N ARG A 109 17.11 12.10 16.88
CA ARG A 109 17.08 10.67 16.54
C ARG A 109 18.09 9.82 17.31
N LEU A 110 19.05 10.45 17.97
CA LEU A 110 20.11 9.72 18.66
C LEU A 110 19.98 9.96 20.17
N PRO A 111 19.63 8.92 20.96
CA PRO A 111 19.61 9.04 22.41
C PRO A 111 21.00 9.47 22.89
N THR A 112 21.05 10.59 23.60
CA THR A 112 22.31 11.22 24.05
C THR A 112 22.89 10.53 25.28
N SER A 113 22.13 9.62 25.88
CA SER A 113 22.51 8.84 27.06
C SER A 113 22.14 7.37 26.89
N TYR A 114 22.93 6.49 27.51
CA TYR A 114 22.67 5.05 27.60
C TYR A 114 21.27 4.73 28.14
N LYS A 115 20.76 5.56 29.06
CA LYS A 115 19.40 5.41 29.61
C LYS A 115 18.31 5.66 28.56
N GLU A 116 18.48 6.70 27.75
CA GLU A 116 17.53 7.00 26.66
C GLU A 116 17.58 5.94 25.57
N ALA A 117 18.76 5.39 25.28
CA ALA A 117 18.92 4.29 24.32
C ALA A 117 18.19 3.02 24.77
N LEU A 118 18.24 2.71 26.06
CA LEU A 118 17.55 1.54 26.61
C LEU A 118 16.02 1.71 26.57
N VAL A 119 15.52 2.91 26.84
CA VAL A 119 14.08 3.23 26.75
C VAL A 119 13.58 3.13 25.30
N ALA A 120 14.32 3.71 24.35
CA ALA A 120 13.97 3.62 22.94
C ALA A 120 13.97 2.17 22.42
N LEU A 121 14.94 1.36 22.87
CA LEU A 121 14.98 -0.06 22.53
C LEU A 121 13.77 -0.82 23.10
N LEU A 122 13.40 -0.54 24.35
CA LEU A 122 12.25 -1.17 25.00
C LEU A 122 10.94 -0.83 24.26
N GLU A 123 10.76 0.42 23.87
CA GLU A 123 9.62 0.85 23.05
C GLU A 123 9.59 0.16 21.68
N GLU A 124 10.75 -0.03 21.04
CA GLU A 124 10.83 -0.74 19.76
C GLU A 124 10.46 -2.23 19.91
N VAL A 125 10.96 -2.89 20.96
CA VAL A 125 10.63 -4.29 21.27
C VAL A 125 9.13 -4.45 21.54
N GLU A 126 8.54 -3.62 22.40
CA GLU A 126 7.09 -3.67 22.67
C GLU A 126 6.28 -3.45 21.39
N LYS A 127 6.72 -2.54 20.52
CA LYS A 127 6.05 -2.30 19.24
C LYS A 127 6.13 -3.52 18.32
N ARG A 128 7.28 -4.21 18.27
CA ARG A 128 7.45 -5.46 17.50
C ARG A 128 6.55 -6.56 18.03
N GLU A 129 6.52 -6.78 19.34
CA GLU A 129 5.64 -7.79 19.96
C GLU A 129 4.16 -7.52 19.68
N ARG A 130 3.73 -6.26 19.73
CA ARG A 130 2.35 -5.87 19.38
C ARG A 130 2.03 -6.14 17.91
N ILE A 131 2.97 -5.89 17.00
CA ILE A 131 2.80 -6.15 15.57
C ILE A 131 2.72 -7.66 15.33
N GLU A 132 3.60 -8.44 15.96
CA GLU A 132 3.62 -9.90 15.85
C GLU A 132 2.31 -10.51 16.36
N THR A 133 1.82 -10.04 17.51
CA THR A 133 0.53 -10.46 18.06
C THR A 133 -0.62 -10.16 17.10
N LYS A 134 -0.64 -8.96 16.49
CA LYS A 134 -1.66 -8.60 15.50
C LYS A 134 -1.58 -9.45 14.24
N ASN A 135 -0.38 -9.75 13.76
CA ASN A 135 -0.19 -10.62 12.59
C ASN A 135 -0.69 -12.02 12.87
N LEU A 136 -0.40 -12.59 14.05
CA LEU A 136 -0.89 -13.90 14.44
C LEU A 136 -2.44 -13.96 14.45
N VAL A 137 -3.08 -12.92 15.00
CA VAL A 137 -4.56 -12.82 15.01
C VAL A 137 -5.11 -12.68 13.59
N LEU A 138 -4.49 -11.87 12.74
CA LEU A 138 -4.89 -11.71 11.34
C LEU A 138 -4.72 -13.02 10.56
N GLU A 139 -3.60 -13.72 10.74
CA GLU A 139 -3.36 -15.02 10.12
C GLU A 139 -4.40 -16.05 10.55
N GLN A 140 -4.76 -16.09 11.83
CA GLN A 140 -5.84 -16.94 12.33
C GLN A 140 -7.19 -16.60 11.66
N GLN A 141 -7.53 -15.31 11.55
CA GLN A 141 -8.74 -14.88 10.85
C GLN A 141 -8.72 -15.27 9.36
N VAL A 142 -7.57 -15.12 8.69
CA VAL A 142 -7.40 -15.53 7.29
C VAL A 142 -7.57 -17.05 7.13
N MET A 143 -7.01 -17.85 8.06
CA MET A 143 -7.17 -19.31 8.03
C MET A 143 -8.64 -19.74 8.19
N GLU A 144 -9.40 -19.09 9.06
CA GLU A 144 -10.84 -19.37 9.24
C GLU A 144 -11.70 -18.93 8.04
N LEU A 145 -11.28 -17.88 7.33
CA LEU A 145 -11.97 -17.38 6.14
C LEU A 145 -11.62 -18.15 4.87
N LYS A 146 -10.45 -18.81 4.80
CA LYS A 146 -9.99 -19.57 3.63
C LYS A 146 -10.92 -20.72 3.20
N PRO A 147 -11.42 -21.61 4.08
CA PRO A 147 -12.39 -22.64 3.65
C PRO A 147 -13.73 -22.03 3.24
N LYS A 148 -14.13 -20.89 3.84
CA LYS A 148 -15.30 -20.13 3.37
C LYS A 148 -15.07 -19.56 1.97
N ALA A 149 -13.87 -19.11 1.62
CA ALA A 149 -13.59 -18.59 0.29
C ALA A 149 -13.68 -19.70 -0.79
N THR A 150 -13.17 -20.91 -0.53
CA THR A 150 -13.07 -21.98 -1.54
C THR A 150 -14.42 -22.34 -2.20
N TYR A 151 -15.49 -22.52 -1.41
CA TYR A 151 -16.81 -22.85 -1.98
C TYR A 151 -17.48 -21.63 -2.64
N TYR A 152 -17.35 -20.43 -2.07
CA TYR A 152 -17.92 -19.21 -2.63
C TYR A 152 -17.25 -18.83 -3.96
N ASP A 153 -15.93 -19.02 -4.07
CA ASP A 153 -15.18 -18.79 -5.30
C ASP A 153 -15.63 -19.75 -6.41
N LEU A 154 -15.89 -21.01 -6.07
CA LEU A 154 -16.43 -22.02 -6.98
C LEU A 154 -17.85 -21.65 -7.48
N ILE A 155 -18.67 -21.04 -6.62
CA ILE A 155 -19.98 -20.50 -6.98
C ILE A 155 -19.85 -19.26 -7.87
N LEU A 156 -18.95 -18.33 -7.54
CA LEU A 156 -18.78 -17.04 -8.23
C LEU A 156 -18.13 -17.18 -9.61
N GLN A 157 -17.34 -18.23 -9.85
CA GLN A 157 -16.69 -18.48 -11.14
C GLN A 157 -17.67 -18.81 -12.28
N ASN A 158 -18.88 -19.32 -11.98
CA ASN A 158 -19.84 -19.73 -13.01
C ASN A 158 -21.04 -18.78 -13.08
N LYS A 159 -21.31 -18.16 -14.23
CA LYS A 159 -22.46 -17.23 -14.41
C LYS A 159 -23.76 -17.92 -14.83
N SER A 160 -23.80 -19.25 -14.89
CA SER A 160 -24.98 -19.98 -15.36
C SER A 160 -26.12 -19.99 -14.34
N LEU A 161 -27.35 -19.96 -14.87
CA LEU A 161 -28.57 -20.18 -14.09
C LEU A 161 -28.71 -21.66 -13.75
N LEU A 162 -28.91 -21.97 -12.46
CA LEU A 162 -28.95 -23.34 -11.97
C LEU A 162 -30.37 -23.79 -11.66
N THR A 163 -30.67 -25.04 -11.98
CA THR A 163 -31.94 -25.67 -11.62
C THR A 163 -31.90 -26.13 -10.16
N ALA A 164 -33.08 -26.24 -9.53
CA ALA A 164 -33.20 -26.82 -8.19
C ALA A 164 -32.65 -28.27 -8.13
N THR A 165 -32.62 -28.97 -9.26
CA THR A 165 -32.00 -30.31 -9.38
C THR A 165 -30.49 -30.24 -9.24
N GLN A 166 -29.82 -29.31 -9.93
CA GLN A 166 -28.37 -29.16 -9.86
C GLN A 166 -27.94 -28.76 -8.45
N ILE A 167 -28.61 -27.77 -7.85
CA ILE A 167 -28.31 -27.36 -6.47
C ILE A 167 -28.63 -28.50 -5.49
N GLY A 168 -29.78 -29.18 -5.62
CA GLY A 168 -30.13 -30.28 -4.72
C GLY A 168 -29.08 -31.41 -4.72
N LYS A 169 -28.46 -31.69 -5.87
CA LYS A 169 -27.39 -32.68 -5.99
C LYS A 169 -26.15 -32.30 -5.19
N ASP A 170 -25.81 -31.02 -5.07
CA ASP A 170 -24.71 -30.55 -4.21
C ASP A 170 -24.95 -30.91 -2.72
N TYR A 171 -26.21 -31.08 -2.31
CA TYR A 171 -26.61 -31.45 -0.94
C TYR A 171 -27.01 -32.94 -0.81
N GLY A 172 -26.81 -33.74 -1.87
CA GLY A 172 -27.10 -35.18 -1.87
C GLY A 172 -28.58 -35.52 -1.95
N MET A 173 -29.41 -34.62 -2.50
CA MET A 173 -30.84 -34.85 -2.65
C MET A 173 -31.36 -34.54 -4.05
N GLY A 174 -32.40 -35.26 -4.48
CA GLY A 174 -33.08 -34.96 -5.74
C GLY A 174 -33.93 -33.69 -5.64
N ALA A 175 -34.28 -33.11 -6.80
CA ALA A 175 -35.14 -31.93 -6.89
C ALA A 175 -36.45 -32.03 -6.09
N PRO A 176 -37.16 -33.18 -6.02
CA PRO A 176 -38.38 -33.28 -5.22
C PRO A 176 -38.13 -33.02 -3.73
N LYS A 177 -37.09 -33.65 -3.16
CA LYS A 177 -36.74 -33.53 -1.74
C LYS A 177 -36.16 -32.14 -1.43
N PHE A 178 -35.34 -31.60 -2.32
CA PHE A 178 -34.81 -30.24 -2.17
C PHE A 178 -35.94 -29.20 -2.20
N ASN A 179 -36.87 -29.30 -3.14
CA ASN A 179 -37.96 -28.34 -3.23
C ASN A 179 -38.92 -28.40 -2.04
N GLN A 180 -39.17 -29.60 -1.50
CA GLN A 180 -39.93 -29.78 -0.25
C GLN A 180 -39.22 -29.16 0.95
N LEU A 181 -37.89 -29.30 1.03
CA LEU A 181 -37.07 -28.69 2.08
C LEU A 181 -37.20 -27.16 2.04
N LEU A 182 -37.04 -26.55 0.86
CA LEU A 182 -37.19 -25.10 0.70
C LEU A 182 -38.62 -24.62 0.99
N HIS A 183 -39.63 -25.43 0.69
CA HIS A 183 -41.02 -25.14 1.07
C HIS A 183 -41.23 -25.18 2.58
N LYS A 184 -40.68 -26.18 3.28
CA LYS A 184 -40.74 -26.28 4.75
C LYS A 184 -40.10 -25.07 5.43
N PHE A 185 -39.03 -24.53 4.85
CA PHE A 185 -38.39 -23.31 5.34
C PHE A 185 -39.09 -22.01 4.89
N GLY A 186 -40.20 -22.12 4.17
CA GLY A 186 -40.96 -20.98 3.68
C GLY A 186 -40.16 -20.12 2.70
N ILE A 187 -39.29 -20.73 1.88
CA ILE A 187 -38.47 -20.03 0.87
C ILE A 187 -39.19 -19.97 -0.47
N GLN A 188 -39.81 -21.08 -0.87
CA GLN A 188 -40.57 -21.18 -2.12
C GLN A 188 -41.87 -21.96 -1.92
N TYR A 189 -42.84 -21.75 -2.80
CA TYR A 189 -44.10 -22.48 -2.86
C TYR A 189 -44.40 -22.93 -4.28
N LYS A 190 -45.33 -23.89 -4.44
CA LYS A 190 -45.69 -24.46 -5.73
C LYS A 190 -47.01 -23.87 -6.22
N GLN A 191 -47.01 -23.26 -7.40
CA GLN A 191 -48.20 -22.74 -8.06
C GLN A 191 -48.17 -23.04 -9.55
N GLY A 192 -49.28 -23.55 -10.12
CA GLY A 192 -49.37 -23.84 -11.55
C GLY A 192 -48.32 -24.84 -12.07
N GLY A 193 -47.81 -25.74 -11.22
CA GLY A 193 -46.75 -26.68 -11.57
C GLY A 193 -45.32 -26.13 -11.45
N VAL A 194 -45.14 -24.84 -11.16
CA VAL A 194 -43.85 -24.16 -11.05
C VAL A 194 -43.57 -23.79 -9.59
N TRP A 195 -42.30 -23.78 -9.20
CA TRP A 195 -41.85 -23.33 -7.87
C TRP A 195 -41.52 -21.84 -7.90
N LEU A 196 -42.15 -21.03 -7.04
CA LEU A 196 -41.97 -19.57 -6.97
C LEU A 196 -41.53 -19.16 -5.57
N LEU A 197 -40.79 -18.06 -5.45
CA LEU A 197 -40.35 -17.55 -4.15
C LEU A 197 -41.50 -16.89 -3.39
N TYR A 198 -41.51 -17.05 -2.05
CA TYR A 198 -42.41 -16.27 -1.21
C TYR A 198 -42.12 -14.77 -1.30
N ALA A 199 -43.13 -13.95 -0.99
CA ALA A 199 -43.06 -12.49 -1.10
C ALA A 199 -41.85 -11.85 -0.40
N LYS A 200 -41.40 -12.42 0.73
CA LYS A 200 -40.21 -11.96 1.48
C LYS A 200 -38.86 -12.10 0.73
N TYR A 201 -38.82 -12.86 -0.36
CA TYR A 201 -37.60 -13.19 -1.09
C TYR A 201 -37.65 -12.83 -2.59
N GLN A 202 -38.81 -12.45 -3.14
CA GLN A 202 -39.01 -12.26 -4.58
C GLN A 202 -38.25 -11.06 -5.16
N ASP A 203 -38.04 -10.01 -4.37
CA ASP A 203 -37.40 -8.74 -4.77
C ASP A 203 -35.87 -8.76 -4.67
N ARG A 204 -35.28 -9.88 -4.21
CA ARG A 204 -33.85 -9.97 -3.90
C ARG A 204 -32.98 -10.46 -5.06
N GLY A 205 -33.59 -10.83 -6.19
CA GLY A 205 -32.88 -11.32 -7.38
C GLY A 205 -32.31 -12.73 -7.24
N TYR A 206 -32.91 -13.56 -6.38
CA TYR A 206 -32.44 -14.93 -6.12
C TYR A 206 -32.81 -15.93 -7.20
N THR A 207 -33.86 -15.67 -7.97
CA THR A 207 -34.32 -16.55 -9.06
C THR A 207 -34.59 -15.76 -10.33
N GLN A 208 -34.50 -16.43 -11.47
CA GLN A 208 -34.93 -15.93 -12.78
C GLN A 208 -35.89 -16.92 -13.42
N THR A 209 -36.91 -16.38 -14.08
CA THR A 209 -37.88 -17.16 -14.84
C THR A 209 -37.28 -17.51 -16.20
N SER A 210 -37.14 -18.80 -16.48
CA SER A 210 -36.65 -19.33 -17.76
C SER A 210 -37.81 -19.95 -18.52
N THR A 211 -38.14 -19.35 -19.66
CA THR A 211 -39.19 -19.83 -20.55
C THR A 211 -38.58 -20.74 -21.62
N TYR A 212 -39.11 -21.95 -21.78
CA TYR A 212 -38.70 -22.92 -22.79
C TYR A 212 -39.87 -23.17 -23.74
N ALA A 213 -39.72 -22.78 -25.00
CA ALA A 213 -40.68 -23.11 -26.05
C ALA A 213 -40.54 -24.60 -26.37
N LEU A 214 -41.63 -25.36 -26.19
CA LEU A 214 -41.69 -26.76 -26.57
C LEU A 214 -42.16 -26.93 -28.02
N ASP A 215 -43.05 -26.04 -28.47
CA ASP A 215 -43.61 -25.98 -29.83
C ASP A 215 -44.13 -24.55 -30.12
N GLU A 216 -44.60 -24.24 -31.35
CA GLU A 216 -45.11 -22.90 -31.73
C GLU A 216 -46.28 -22.41 -30.84
N GLU A 217 -47.04 -23.32 -30.23
CA GLU A 217 -48.22 -22.99 -29.39
C GLU A 217 -48.00 -23.19 -27.88
N TYR A 218 -46.94 -23.90 -27.46
CA TYR A 218 -46.77 -24.31 -26.05
C TYR A 218 -45.42 -23.93 -25.47
N SER A 219 -45.46 -23.16 -24.38
CA SER A 219 -44.28 -22.76 -23.63
C SER A 219 -44.35 -23.26 -22.18
N LYS A 220 -43.25 -23.82 -21.67
CA LYS A 220 -43.10 -24.17 -20.25
C LYS A 220 -42.19 -23.17 -19.56
N ILE A 221 -42.68 -22.65 -18.45
CA ILE A 221 -41.96 -21.73 -17.59
C ILE A 221 -41.34 -22.52 -16.43
N ASN A 222 -40.06 -22.31 -16.17
CA ASN A 222 -39.37 -22.89 -15.02
C ASN A 222 -38.56 -21.82 -14.28
N THR A 223 -38.53 -21.94 -12.95
CA THR A 223 -37.70 -21.08 -12.11
C THR A 223 -36.29 -21.64 -12.02
N LYS A 224 -35.30 -20.80 -12.35
CA LYS A 224 -33.87 -21.10 -12.14
C LYS A 224 -33.30 -20.18 -11.06
N TRP A 225 -32.29 -20.65 -10.36
CA TRP A 225 -31.58 -19.93 -9.31
C TRP A 225 -30.39 -19.16 -9.88
N THR A 226 -30.22 -17.93 -9.44
CA THR A 226 -29.03 -17.11 -9.72
C THR A 226 -27.90 -17.50 -8.77
N GLN A 227 -26.66 -17.07 -9.04
CA GLN A 227 -25.58 -17.27 -8.07
C GLN A 227 -25.86 -16.58 -6.73
N LYS A 228 -26.48 -15.40 -6.78
CA LYS A 228 -26.95 -14.70 -5.58
C LYS A 228 -27.98 -15.53 -4.79
N GLY A 229 -28.89 -16.22 -5.50
CA GLY A 229 -29.83 -17.15 -4.89
C GLY A 229 -29.17 -18.41 -4.33
N ARG A 230 -28.16 -18.97 -5.01
CA ARG A 230 -27.39 -20.12 -4.53
C ARG A 230 -26.61 -19.80 -3.26
N LEU A 231 -25.98 -18.62 -3.20
CA LEU A 231 -25.32 -18.11 -1.99
C LEU A 231 -26.30 -17.97 -0.83
N PHE A 232 -27.46 -17.36 -1.08
CA PHE A 232 -28.53 -17.26 -0.07
C PHE A 232 -28.96 -18.64 0.44
N LEU A 233 -29.17 -19.62 -0.44
CA LEU A 233 -29.53 -20.98 -0.04
C LEU A 233 -28.42 -21.63 0.78
N TYR A 234 -27.16 -21.43 0.41
CA TYR A 234 -26.02 -21.94 1.16
C TYR A 234 -25.95 -21.34 2.57
N ASP A 235 -25.99 -20.01 2.70
CA ASP A 235 -25.95 -19.32 4.01
C ASP A 235 -27.11 -19.78 4.89
N PHE A 236 -28.31 -19.85 4.31
CA PHE A 236 -29.51 -20.25 5.01
C PHE A 236 -29.44 -21.71 5.47
N LEU A 237 -29.10 -22.65 4.58
CA LEU A 237 -29.03 -24.08 4.91
C LEU A 237 -27.92 -24.38 5.91
N LYS A 238 -26.77 -23.70 5.80
CA LYS A 238 -25.67 -23.80 6.77
C LYS A 238 -26.08 -23.32 8.15
N SER A 239 -26.87 -22.25 8.26
CA SER A 239 -27.44 -21.80 9.54
C SER A 239 -28.38 -22.83 10.19
N GLN A 240 -28.95 -23.73 9.40
CA GLN A 240 -29.81 -24.84 9.84
C GLN A 240 -29.03 -26.15 10.02
N GLY A 241 -27.69 -26.14 9.94
CA GLY A 241 -26.83 -27.31 10.07
C GLY A 241 -26.76 -28.20 8.82
N ILE A 242 -27.25 -27.74 7.66
CA ILE A 242 -27.26 -28.49 6.40
C ILE A 242 -26.17 -27.92 5.48
N VAL A 243 -25.02 -28.60 5.42
CA VAL A 243 -23.91 -28.24 4.53
C VAL A 243 -23.89 -29.08 3.24
N PRO A 244 -23.40 -28.53 2.12
CA PRO A 244 -23.21 -29.28 0.87
C PRO A 244 -22.15 -30.39 1.03
N MET A 245 -22.17 -31.38 0.15
CA MET A 245 -21.34 -32.59 0.28
C MET A 245 -19.83 -32.30 0.22
N ILE A 246 -19.41 -31.29 -0.56
CA ILE A 246 -18.01 -30.85 -0.64
C ILE A 246 -17.43 -30.40 0.71
N GLU A 247 -18.23 -29.79 1.60
CA GLU A 247 -17.79 -29.40 2.94
C GLU A 247 -17.83 -30.56 3.93
N ARG A 248 -18.60 -31.61 3.64
CA ARG A 248 -18.64 -32.83 4.47
C ARG A 248 -17.38 -33.68 4.26
N GLU A 249 -16.84 -33.67 3.04
CA GLU A 249 -15.61 -34.38 2.69
C GLU A 249 -14.36 -33.73 3.31
N GLU A 250 -14.33 -32.40 3.48
CA GLU A 250 -13.21 -31.70 4.16
C GLU A 250 -13.18 -31.91 5.69
N SER A 251 -14.25 -32.47 6.28
CA SER A 251 -14.40 -32.68 7.72
C SER A 251 -14.13 -34.12 8.17
N ALA A 252 -13.72 -35.01 7.26
CA ALA A 252 -13.45 -36.43 7.48
C ALA A 252 -11.95 -36.75 7.27
#